data_AF-A0A7X9IT96-F1
#
_entry.id   AF-A0A7X9IT96-F1
#
_cell.length_a   1.000
_cell.length_b   1.000
_cell.length_c   1.000
_cell.angle_alpha   90.00
_cell.angle_beta   90.00
_cell.angle_gamma   90.00
#
_symmetry.space_group_name_H-M   'P 1'
#
loop_
_entity.id
_entity.type
_entity.pdbx_description
1 polymer ?
#
loop_
_entity_poly.entity_id
_entity_poly.type
_entity_poly.pdbx_seq_one_letter_code
_entity_poly.pdbx_strand_id
1 'polypeptide(L)'
;MAQNLRYEGFRSWRELVERLEAQAEQAEGAERARLLLRAGMLRETRLGEQSEANKAYKEAYRNDKQCYAALRGARRLLRLRGRVDEKLLQLFEIEFKALKKAQRTAEGPVVQAAAAHLDYGWALLIQGSPAKAVAEFKQALYHDPEDPEIQGLVKDFAEETDPGSRVAELRAAAATALAAGQRTKAARLLLRAAAVAVVAGADDSARGDLLHAAALDPDDDTALLYLETRTFREPPSPAQIEKLAREVIDRADDERTRGRLAHALACRLLAQVEDPGAAVPLHEVAFELQPDDERTFEFLLLLYKVRGEKQRVRDLAARAGAAADAVDARAYYLSSGALVLAREMGAPELAGPLAALLAETAPDHPALAELAAAGVVAEKRALPEPEPEPAPPPEAVPAAAPEAAPTPAEPEV
;
A
#
# COMPACT_ATOMS: atom_id res chain seq x y z
N MET A 1 13.51 -2.92 0.91
CA MET A 1 13.22 -4.37 0.86
C MET A 1 11.74 -4.59 1.12
N ALA A 2 10.91 -4.50 0.08
CA ALA A 2 9.54 -5.01 0.14
C ALA A 2 9.64 -6.49 -0.22
N GLN A 3 9.75 -7.36 0.77
CA GLN A 3 9.55 -8.79 0.51
C GLN A 3 8.18 -8.92 -0.15
N ASN A 4 8.16 -9.58 -1.31
CA ASN A 4 6.96 -10.17 -1.88
C ASN A 4 6.40 -11.13 -0.83
N LEU A 5 5.63 -10.60 0.13
CA LEU A 5 4.69 -11.34 0.97
C LEU A 5 3.55 -11.79 0.05
N ARG A 6 3.90 -12.55 -0.99
CA ARG A 6 2.93 -13.34 -1.73
C ARG A 6 2.44 -14.38 -0.74
N TYR A 7 1.27 -14.09 -0.17
CA TYR A 7 0.30 -15.08 0.24
C TYR A 7 0.94 -16.29 0.95
N GLU A 8 1.40 -16.11 2.18
CA GLU A 8 1.70 -17.21 3.13
C GLU A 8 0.38 -17.92 3.54
N GLY A 9 -0.44 -18.35 2.56
CA GLY A 9 -1.72 -19.03 2.76
C GLY A 9 -2.92 -18.13 3.15
N PHE A 10 -2.77 -16.81 3.16
CA PHE A 10 -3.87 -15.87 3.46
C PHE A 10 -4.67 -15.54 2.20
N ARG A 11 -5.96 -15.20 2.30
CA ARG A 11 -6.78 -14.84 1.14
C ARG A 11 -6.85 -13.33 0.91
N SER A 12 -6.60 -12.53 1.95
CA SER A 12 -6.56 -11.06 1.86
C SER A 12 -5.58 -10.42 2.87
N TRP A 13 -5.22 -9.16 2.62
CA TRP A 13 -4.43 -8.35 3.55
C TRP A 13 -5.15 -8.10 4.88
N ARG A 14 -6.49 -8.06 4.89
CA ARG A 14 -7.29 -7.91 6.11
C ARG A 14 -7.16 -9.11 7.03
N GLU A 15 -7.27 -10.32 6.49
CA GLU A 15 -7.11 -11.56 7.26
C GLU A 15 -5.71 -11.65 7.91
N LEU A 16 -4.67 -11.22 7.18
CA LEU A 16 -3.32 -11.16 7.74
C LEU A 16 -3.23 -10.19 8.92
N VAL A 17 -3.84 -9.01 8.80
CA VAL A 17 -3.91 -8.02 9.88
C VAL A 17 -4.68 -8.58 11.08
N GLU A 18 -5.85 -9.18 10.88
CA GLU A 18 -6.64 -9.79 11.94
C GLU A 18 -5.87 -10.89 12.69
N ARG A 19 -5.13 -11.74 11.97
CA ARG A 19 -4.30 -12.77 12.61
C ARG A 19 -3.13 -12.17 13.38
N LEU A 20 -2.46 -11.13 12.85
CA LEU A 20 -1.40 -10.44 13.56
C LEU A 20 -1.91 -9.81 14.86
N GLU A 21 -3.13 -9.25 14.82
CA GLU A 21 -3.79 -8.69 16.01
C GLU A 21 -4.17 -9.76 17.02
N ALA A 22 -4.75 -10.89 16.58
CA ALA A 22 -5.04 -12.03 17.45
C ALA A 22 -3.78 -12.64 18.09
N GLN A 23 -2.67 -12.69 17.36
CA GLN A 23 -1.37 -13.08 17.92
C GLN A 23 -0.85 -12.04 18.92
N ALA A 24 -1.04 -10.75 18.63
CA ALA A 24 -0.63 -9.67 19.52
C ALA A 24 -1.42 -9.65 20.84
N GLU A 25 -2.67 -10.11 20.84
CA GLU A 25 -3.47 -10.29 22.07
C GLU A 25 -2.88 -11.35 23.00
N GLN A 26 -2.21 -12.37 22.45
CA GLN A 26 -1.59 -13.47 23.21
C GLN A 26 -0.13 -13.17 23.59
N ALA A 27 0.48 -12.14 23.00
CA ALA A 27 1.86 -11.74 23.24
C ALA A 27 1.96 -10.58 24.26
N GLU A 28 3.15 -10.36 24.81
CA GLU A 28 3.42 -9.26 25.72
C GLU A 28 4.69 -8.48 25.34
N GLY A 29 4.82 -7.25 25.87
CA GLY A 29 6.02 -6.42 25.74
C GLY A 29 6.47 -6.18 24.30
N ALA A 30 7.74 -6.45 24.02
CA ALA A 30 8.37 -6.16 22.73
C ALA A 30 7.81 -7.02 21.58
N GLU A 31 7.38 -8.25 21.85
CA GLU A 31 6.79 -9.12 20.82
C GLU A 31 5.43 -8.59 20.38
N ARG A 32 4.56 -8.25 21.34
CA ARG A 32 3.28 -7.58 21.07
C ARG A 32 3.48 -6.29 20.28
N ALA A 33 4.48 -5.49 20.66
CA ALA A 33 4.80 -4.25 19.95
C ALA A 33 5.23 -4.49 18.48
N ARG A 34 6.01 -5.55 18.20
CA ARG A 34 6.42 -5.92 16.83
C ARG A 34 5.24 -6.36 15.97
N LEU A 35 4.33 -7.17 16.53
CA LEU A 35 3.13 -7.63 15.83
C LEU A 35 2.19 -6.45 15.49
N LEU A 36 1.92 -5.59 16.48
CA LEU A 36 1.11 -4.37 16.28
C LEU A 36 1.76 -3.39 15.29
N LEU A 37 3.09 -3.25 15.32
CA LEU A 37 3.81 -2.43 14.33
C LEU A 37 3.59 -2.97 12.91
N ARG A 38 3.70 -4.29 12.72
CA ARG A 38 3.48 -4.93 11.41
C ARG A 38 2.04 -4.77 10.95
N ALA A 39 1.07 -4.95 11.84
CA ALA A 39 -0.35 -4.70 11.55
C ALA A 39 -0.59 -3.24 11.15
N GLY A 40 -0.04 -2.28 11.90
CA GLY A 40 -0.13 -0.85 11.58
C GLY A 40 0.46 -0.50 10.21
N MET A 41 1.61 -1.08 9.84
CA MET A 41 2.22 -0.88 8.53
C MET A 41 1.36 -1.42 7.38
N LEU A 42 0.73 -2.58 7.56
CA LEU A 42 -0.18 -3.15 6.56
C LEU A 42 -1.45 -2.29 6.43
N ARG A 43 -2.03 -1.86 7.56
CA ARG A 43 -3.18 -0.95 7.57
C ARG A 43 -2.87 0.37 6.85
N GLU A 44 -1.69 0.95 7.09
CA GLU A 44 -1.22 2.18 6.41
C GLU A 44 -1.01 1.95 4.90
N THR A 45 -0.19 0.97 4.53
CA THR A 45 0.36 0.87 3.16
C THR A 45 -0.45 0.02 2.21
N ARG A 46 -1.29 -0.89 2.71
CA ARG A 46 -2.08 -1.84 1.90
C ARG A 46 -3.57 -1.57 1.96
N LEU A 47 -4.08 -1.19 3.13
CA LEU A 47 -5.52 -1.04 3.34
C LEU A 47 -6.01 0.42 3.32
N GLY A 48 -5.10 1.40 3.44
CA GLY A 48 -5.48 2.81 3.52
C GLY A 48 -6.17 3.23 4.81
N GLU A 49 -6.13 2.38 5.83
CA GLU A 49 -6.85 2.55 7.09
C GLU A 49 -6.01 3.38 8.08
N GLN A 50 -5.78 4.65 7.75
CA GLN A 50 -4.85 5.53 8.48
C GLN A 50 -5.22 5.70 9.96
N SER A 51 -6.52 5.74 10.29
CA SER A 51 -6.98 5.86 11.68
C SER A 51 -6.58 4.62 12.50
N GLU A 52 -6.85 3.43 11.97
CA GLU A 52 -6.53 2.16 12.62
C GLU A 52 -5.01 1.92 12.68
N ALA A 53 -4.27 2.27 11.62
CA ALA A 53 -2.81 2.25 11.62
C ALA A 53 -2.22 3.12 12.74
N ASN A 54 -2.76 4.33 12.94
CA ASN A 54 -2.32 5.21 14.02
C ASN A 54 -2.63 4.63 15.41
N LYS A 55 -3.76 3.94 15.59
CA LYS A 55 -4.07 3.22 16.84
C LYS A 55 -3.04 2.12 17.09
N ALA A 56 -2.78 1.27 16.08
CA ALA A 56 -1.80 0.20 16.17
C ALA A 56 -0.40 0.72 16.51
N TYR A 57 0.05 1.83 15.90
CA TYR A 57 1.33 2.47 16.26
C TYR A 57 1.37 3.00 17.70
N LYS A 58 0.29 3.64 18.16
CA LYS A 58 0.20 4.10 19.55
C LYS A 58 0.25 2.93 20.53
N GLU A 59 -0.43 1.83 20.23
CA GLU A 59 -0.42 0.63 21.06
C GLU A 59 0.92 -0.09 21.03
N ALA A 60 1.57 -0.19 19.88
CA ALA A 60 2.93 -0.73 19.76
C ALA A 60 3.90 0.06 20.67
N TYR A 61 3.87 1.39 20.63
CA TYR A 61 4.70 2.24 21.50
C TYR A 61 4.26 2.21 22.98
N ARG A 62 3.01 1.86 23.29
CA ARG A 62 2.57 1.65 24.68
C ARG A 62 3.20 0.39 25.27
N ASN A 63 3.24 -0.69 24.50
CA ASN A 63 3.80 -1.98 24.90
C ASN A 63 5.33 -1.97 24.95
N ASP A 64 5.99 -1.24 24.04
CA ASP A 64 7.44 -1.09 24.04
C ASP A 64 7.86 0.37 23.77
N LYS A 65 8.50 0.99 24.78
CA LYS A 65 9.01 2.37 24.70
C LYS A 65 10.25 2.51 23.82
N GLN A 66 10.88 1.40 23.42
CA GLN A 66 11.98 1.37 22.45
C GLN A 66 11.47 1.10 21.03
N CYS A 67 10.16 1.00 20.80
CA CYS A 67 9.59 0.84 19.46
C CYS A 67 9.54 2.17 18.69
N TYR A 68 10.70 2.74 18.38
CA TYR A 68 10.85 3.99 17.64
C TYR A 68 10.27 3.92 16.21
N ALA A 69 10.23 2.72 15.62
CA ALA A 69 9.57 2.49 14.34
C ALA A 69 8.06 2.84 14.38
N ALA A 70 7.38 2.62 15.52
CA ALA A 70 5.98 3.00 15.68
C ALA A 70 5.80 4.51 15.76
N LEU A 71 6.70 5.24 16.46
CA LEU A 71 6.69 6.70 16.47
C LEU A 71 6.92 7.27 15.07
N ARG A 72 7.87 6.72 14.31
CA ARG A 72 8.10 7.09 12.91
C ARG A 72 6.87 6.84 12.03
N GLY A 73 6.20 5.70 12.20
CA GLY A 73 4.93 5.41 11.52
C GLY A 73 3.85 6.43 11.84
N ALA A 74 3.65 6.75 13.12
CA ALA A 74 2.69 7.77 13.54
C ALA A 74 3.03 9.17 12.97
N ARG A 75 4.32 9.53 12.89
CA ARG A 75 4.76 10.79 12.27
C ARG A 75 4.45 10.84 10.78
N ARG A 76 4.72 9.77 10.02
CA ARG A 76 4.35 9.70 8.59
C ARG A 76 2.85 9.95 8.39
N LEU A 77 2.00 9.30 9.18
CA LEU A 77 0.55 9.51 9.11
C LEU A 77 0.14 10.95 9.41
N LEU A 78 0.81 11.64 10.33
CA LEU A 78 0.55 13.06 10.56
C LEU A 78 1.02 13.94 9.40
N ARG A 79 2.19 13.64 8.82
CA ARG A 79 2.74 14.36 7.66
C ARG A 79 1.88 14.21 6.41
N LEU A 80 1.20 13.07 6.23
CA LEU A 80 0.23 12.85 5.15
C LEU A 80 -0.93 13.85 5.18
N ARG A 81 -1.26 14.42 6.34
CA ARG A 81 -2.29 15.47 6.47
C ARG A 81 -1.88 16.83 5.90
N GLY A 82 -0.70 16.94 5.29
CA GLY A 82 -0.31 18.13 4.55
C GLY A 82 0.27 19.26 5.38
N ARG A 83 0.41 19.08 6.70
CA ARG A 83 0.85 20.16 7.60
C ARG A 83 1.73 19.66 8.73
N VAL A 84 2.68 20.49 9.14
CA VAL A 84 3.42 20.33 10.39
C VAL A 84 2.56 20.91 11.52
N ASP A 85 1.89 20.04 12.27
CA ASP A 85 1.06 20.42 13.42
C ASP A 85 1.77 20.19 14.75
N GLU A 86 1.20 20.72 15.84
CA GLU A 86 1.74 20.53 17.19
C GLU A 86 1.85 19.05 17.59
N LYS A 87 0.94 18.20 17.08
CA LYS A 87 0.96 16.76 17.37
C LYS A 87 2.20 16.10 16.77
N LEU A 88 2.61 16.49 15.56
CA LEU A 88 3.84 16.01 14.95
C LEU A 88 5.06 16.41 15.78
N LEU A 89 5.13 17.67 16.23
CA LEU A 89 6.23 18.16 17.08
C LEU A 89 6.27 17.44 18.44
N GLN A 90 5.11 17.21 19.06
CA GLN A 90 4.99 16.45 20.31
C GLN A 90 5.51 15.01 20.18
N LEU A 91 5.32 14.36 19.03
CA LEU A 91 5.88 13.01 18.81
C LEU A 91 7.41 13.01 18.79
N PHE A 92 8.05 14.07 18.28
CA PHE A 92 9.51 14.23 18.39
C PHE A 92 9.95 14.43 19.84
N GLU A 93 9.25 15.25 20.62
CA GLU A 93 9.57 15.42 22.04
C GLU A 93 9.48 14.12 22.84
N ILE A 94 8.46 13.29 22.56
CA ILE A 94 8.31 11.96 23.16
C ILE A 94 9.49 11.07 22.78
N GLU A 95 9.88 11.07 21.50
CA GLU A 95 11.02 10.29 21.01
C GLU A 95 12.34 10.73 21.66
N PHE A 96 12.62 12.03 21.72
CA PHE A 96 13.83 12.56 22.35
C PHE A 96 13.91 12.22 23.84
N LYS A 97 12.78 12.28 24.57
CA LYS A 97 12.74 11.82 25.97
C LYS A 97 13.07 10.33 26.09
N ALA A 98 12.55 9.50 25.19
CA ALA A 98 12.83 8.07 25.16
C ALA A 98 14.31 7.78 24.80
N LEU A 99 14.86 8.45 23.78
CA LEU A 99 16.25 8.33 23.35
C LEU A 99 17.23 8.79 24.45
N LYS A 100 16.98 9.93 25.10
CA LYS A 100 17.79 10.42 26.21
C LYS A 100 17.82 9.44 27.38
N LYS A 101 16.70 8.77 27.65
CA LYS A 101 16.63 7.71 28.68
C LYS A 101 17.46 6.49 28.26
N ALA A 102 17.36 6.04 27.01
CA ALA A 102 18.10 4.90 26.48
C ALA A 102 19.62 5.16 26.40
N GLN A 103 20.05 6.38 26.08
CA GLN A 103 21.46 6.77 26.09
C GLN A 103 22.08 6.66 27.49
N ARG A 104 21.32 7.00 28.55
CA ARG A 104 21.79 6.87 29.95
C ARG A 104 21.97 5.42 30.38
N THR A 105 21.27 4.48 29.75
CA THR A 105 21.37 3.05 30.04
C THR A 105 22.37 2.34 29.14
N ALA A 106 23.21 3.07 28.40
CA ALA A 106 24.23 2.55 27.47
C ALA A 106 23.71 1.63 26.34
N GLU A 107 22.39 1.61 26.12
CA GLU A 107 21.70 0.84 25.06
C GLU A 107 21.18 1.74 23.93
N GLY A 108 21.62 3.00 23.90
CA GLY A 108 21.07 4.03 23.00
C GLY A 108 21.58 3.89 21.54
N PRO A 109 20.69 3.71 20.55
CA PRO A 109 21.08 3.68 19.15
C PRO A 109 21.36 5.11 18.64
N VAL A 110 22.64 5.49 18.61
CA VAL A 110 23.13 6.81 18.15
C VAL A 110 22.53 7.22 16.79
N VAL A 111 22.44 6.29 15.85
CA VAL A 111 21.86 6.49 14.51
C VAL A 111 20.40 6.94 14.56
N GLN A 112 19.61 6.45 15.52
CA GLN A 112 18.20 6.83 15.63
C GLN A 112 18.04 8.25 16.19
N ALA A 113 18.95 8.68 17.06
CA ALA A 113 18.97 10.05 17.54
C ALA A 113 19.31 11.03 16.41
N ALA A 114 20.32 10.73 15.59
CA ALA A 114 20.67 11.53 14.43
C ALA A 114 19.48 11.68 13.46
N ALA A 115 18.84 10.56 13.10
CA ALA A 115 17.67 10.56 12.21
C ALA A 115 16.47 11.35 12.79
N ALA A 116 16.19 11.22 14.10
CA ALA A 116 15.10 11.97 14.74
C ALA A 116 15.35 13.48 14.75
N HIS A 117 16.58 13.91 15.02
CA HIS A 117 16.97 15.33 14.95
C HIS A 117 16.92 15.87 13.51
N LEU A 118 17.33 15.07 12.52
CA LEU A 118 17.23 15.42 11.10
C LEU A 118 15.76 15.65 10.66
N ASP A 119 14.89 14.68 10.94
CA ASP A 119 13.45 14.77 10.64
C ASP A 119 12.79 15.97 11.34
N TYR A 120 13.17 16.24 12.59
CA TYR A 120 12.63 17.37 13.36
C TYR A 120 13.12 18.72 12.83
N GLY A 121 14.40 18.80 12.44
CA GLY A 121 14.95 19.99 11.78
C GLY A 121 14.21 20.32 10.49
N TRP A 122 13.91 19.31 9.66
CA TRP A 122 13.07 19.49 8.47
C TRP A 122 11.66 19.97 8.81
N ALA A 123 11.01 19.37 9.81
CA ALA A 123 9.68 19.81 10.25
C ALA A 123 9.68 21.29 10.70
N LEU A 124 10.72 21.72 11.44
CA LEU A 124 10.90 23.11 11.88
C LEU A 124 11.18 24.07 10.72
N LEU A 125 11.96 23.67 9.71
CA LEU A 125 12.17 24.46 8.49
C LEU A 125 10.84 24.68 7.75
N ILE A 126 10.08 23.61 7.57
CA ILE A 126 8.77 23.65 6.91
C ILE A 126 7.80 24.57 7.67
N GLN A 127 7.84 24.54 9.01
CA GLN A 127 7.07 25.44 9.87
C GLN A 127 7.56 26.91 9.84
N GLY A 128 8.69 27.20 9.19
CA GLY A 128 9.25 28.54 9.09
C GLY A 128 10.12 28.97 10.27
N SER A 129 10.72 28.00 10.99
CA SER A 129 11.63 28.23 12.13
C SER A 129 13.08 27.83 11.81
N PRO A 130 13.77 28.52 10.87
CA PRO A 130 15.09 28.09 10.38
C PRO A 130 16.17 28.05 11.46
N ALA A 131 16.21 29.02 12.38
CA ALA A 131 17.20 29.02 13.45
C ALA A 131 17.09 27.79 14.37
N LYS A 132 15.85 27.36 14.67
CA LYS A 132 15.62 26.14 15.46
C LYS A 132 15.99 24.90 14.66
N ALA A 133 15.64 24.85 13.38
CA ALA A 133 16.00 23.73 12.53
C ALA A 133 17.52 23.53 12.41
N VAL A 134 18.29 24.60 12.26
CA VAL A 134 19.76 24.54 12.23
C VAL A 134 20.33 24.01 13.54
N ALA A 135 19.72 24.36 14.69
CA ALA A 135 20.12 23.81 15.97
C ALA A 135 19.90 22.28 16.01
N GLU A 136 18.79 21.79 15.47
CA GLU A 136 18.51 20.35 15.37
C GLU A 136 19.44 19.64 14.40
N PHE A 137 19.77 20.22 13.24
CA PHE A 137 20.78 19.64 12.33
C PHE A 137 22.17 19.55 12.99
N LYS A 138 22.54 20.53 13.83
CA LYS A 138 23.77 20.45 14.63
C LYS A 138 23.71 19.34 15.69
N GLN A 139 22.55 19.08 16.30
CA GLN A 139 22.37 17.92 17.19
C GLN A 139 22.45 16.60 16.40
N ALA A 140 21.87 16.54 15.21
CA ALA A 140 22.00 15.39 14.33
C ALA A 140 23.47 15.10 14.00
N LEU A 141 24.24 16.15 13.68
CA LEU A 141 25.68 16.05 13.38
C LEU A 141 26.50 15.62 14.58
N TYR A 142 26.12 16.06 15.79
CA TYR A 142 26.76 15.61 17.02
C TYR A 142 26.61 14.09 17.24
N HIS A 143 25.46 13.53 16.85
CA HIS A 143 25.22 12.10 16.95
C HIS A 143 25.85 11.31 15.81
N ASP A 144 25.80 11.80 14.57
CA ASP A 144 26.43 11.15 13.42
C ASP A 144 27.30 12.15 12.65
N PRO A 145 28.58 12.31 13.04
CA PRO A 145 29.47 13.30 12.45
C PRO A 145 29.91 12.94 11.03
N GLU A 146 29.80 11.67 10.62
CA GLU A 146 30.27 11.18 9.32
C GLU A 146 29.17 11.15 8.25
N ASP A 147 27.93 11.45 8.61
CA ASP A 147 26.82 11.49 7.65
C ASP A 147 26.97 12.71 6.70
N PRO A 148 27.19 12.49 5.39
CA PRO A 148 27.43 13.57 4.43
C PRO A 148 26.20 14.44 4.16
N GLU A 149 24.99 13.90 4.39
CA GLU A 149 23.74 14.65 4.28
C GLU A 149 23.63 15.66 5.42
N ILE A 150 23.90 15.22 6.65
CA ILE A 150 23.85 16.06 7.84
C ILE A 150 24.95 17.13 7.80
N GLN A 151 26.19 16.76 7.45
CA GLN A 151 27.28 17.72 7.23
C GLN A 151 26.89 18.77 6.18
N GLY A 152 26.28 18.30 5.09
CA GLY A 152 25.78 19.16 4.03
C GLY A 152 24.74 20.16 4.52
N LEU A 153 23.75 19.73 5.29
CA LEU A 153 22.70 20.61 5.83
C LEU A 153 23.24 21.67 6.77
N VAL A 154 24.18 21.31 7.66
CA VAL A 154 24.81 22.30 8.55
C VAL A 154 25.60 23.34 7.73
N LYS A 155 26.28 22.91 6.67
CA LYS A 155 26.97 23.82 5.74
C LYS A 155 26.00 24.73 5.00
N ASP A 156 24.86 24.21 4.54
CA ASP A 156 23.87 24.98 3.75
C ASP A 156 23.38 26.24 4.47
N PHE A 157 23.30 26.20 5.79
CA PHE A 157 22.77 27.28 6.63
C PHE A 157 23.84 27.93 7.54
N ALA A 158 25.13 27.79 7.21
CA ALA A 158 26.19 28.49 7.91
C ALA A 158 26.14 30.00 7.59
N GLU A 159 26.43 30.86 8.57
CA GLU A 159 26.32 32.32 8.43
C GLU A 159 27.19 32.91 7.30
N GLU A 160 28.33 32.27 7.01
CA GLU A 160 29.27 32.68 5.97
C GLU A 160 28.83 32.25 4.55
N THR A 161 27.76 31.47 4.43
CA THR A 161 27.31 30.92 3.15
C THR A 161 26.42 31.92 2.41
N ASP A 162 26.86 32.34 1.22
CA ASP A 162 26.01 33.07 0.29
C ASP A 162 24.87 32.16 -0.22
N PRO A 163 23.60 32.46 0.06
CA PRO A 163 22.49 31.57 -0.29
C PRO A 163 22.36 31.35 -1.80
N GLY A 164 22.59 32.39 -2.61
CA GLY A 164 22.46 32.30 -4.07
C GLY A 164 23.47 31.34 -4.68
N SER A 165 24.75 31.50 -4.31
CA SER A 165 25.83 30.62 -4.74
C SER A 165 25.60 29.18 -4.25
N ARG A 166 25.11 29.01 -3.01
CA ARG A 166 24.84 27.68 -2.46
C ARG A 166 23.71 26.95 -3.18
N VAL A 167 22.63 27.65 -3.50
CA VAL A 167 21.53 27.10 -4.32
C VAL A 167 22.03 26.66 -5.68
N ALA A 168 22.87 27.46 -6.34
CA ALA A 168 23.45 27.09 -7.63
C ALA A 168 24.37 25.86 -7.55
N GLU A 169 25.21 25.76 -6.51
CA GLU A 169 26.06 24.59 -6.26
C GLU A 169 25.23 23.32 -6.05
N LEU A 170 24.19 23.39 -5.21
CA LEU A 170 23.30 22.26 -4.93
C LEU A 170 22.55 21.79 -6.18
N ARG A 171 22.08 22.71 -7.02
CA ARG A 171 21.43 22.39 -8.31
C ARG A 171 22.39 21.75 -9.30
N ALA A 172 23.62 22.24 -9.41
CA ALA A 172 24.65 21.64 -10.26
C ALA A 172 25.01 20.21 -9.79
N ALA A 173 25.12 20.02 -8.46
CA ALA A 173 25.33 18.71 -7.87
C ALA A 173 24.14 17.77 -8.11
N ALA A 174 22.91 18.27 -8.03
CA ALA A 174 21.70 17.51 -8.33
C ALA A 174 21.66 17.05 -9.79
N ALA A 175 21.97 17.94 -10.74
CA ALA A 175 22.05 17.61 -12.16
C ALA A 175 23.12 16.53 -12.43
N THR A 176 24.29 16.64 -11.78
CA THR A 176 25.35 15.63 -11.86
C THR A 176 24.90 14.28 -11.28
N ALA A 177 24.22 14.30 -10.13
CA ALA A 177 23.67 13.09 -9.51
C ALA A 177 22.62 12.42 -10.40
N LEU A 178 21.75 13.21 -11.04
CA LEU A 178 20.73 12.71 -11.96
C LEU A 178 21.37 12.09 -13.21
N ALA A 179 22.38 12.73 -13.79
CA ALA A 179 23.14 12.17 -14.92
C ALA A 179 23.84 10.85 -14.56
N ALA A 180 24.20 10.66 -13.28
CA ALA A 180 24.76 9.41 -12.76
C ALA A 180 23.69 8.38 -12.33
N GLY A 181 22.40 8.63 -12.58
CA GLY A 181 21.28 7.76 -12.18
C GLY A 181 20.95 7.78 -10.68
N GLN A 182 21.53 8.70 -9.90
CA GLN A 182 21.35 8.81 -8.44
C GLN A 182 20.12 9.67 -8.10
N ARG A 183 18.92 9.23 -8.51
CA ARG A 183 17.65 9.99 -8.41
C ARG A 183 17.33 10.47 -6.99
N THR A 184 17.36 9.59 -5.99
CA THR A 184 17.11 9.95 -4.58
C THR A 184 18.10 11.00 -4.07
N LYS A 185 19.38 10.90 -4.45
CA LYS A 185 20.38 11.90 -4.07
C LYS A 185 20.10 13.24 -4.74
N ALA A 186 19.73 13.25 -6.02
CA ALA A 186 19.33 14.46 -6.73
C ALA A 186 18.10 15.12 -6.07
N ALA A 187 17.09 14.33 -5.69
CA ALA A 187 15.90 14.80 -4.98
C ALA A 187 16.26 15.52 -3.67
N ARG A 188 17.11 14.90 -2.84
CA ARG A 188 17.58 15.50 -1.57
C ARG A 188 18.38 16.78 -1.78
N LEU A 189 19.23 16.84 -2.81
CA LEU A 189 19.99 18.06 -3.15
C LEU A 189 19.08 19.20 -3.60
N LEU A 190 18.03 18.91 -4.38
CA LEU A 190 17.02 19.90 -4.79
C LEU A 190 16.16 20.34 -3.60
N LEU A 191 15.77 19.43 -2.71
CA LEU A 191 15.09 19.78 -1.47
C LEU A 191 15.92 20.76 -0.61
N ARG A 192 17.22 20.50 -0.50
CA ARG A 192 18.16 21.40 0.20
C ARG A 192 18.30 22.75 -0.51
N ALA A 193 18.40 22.77 -1.84
CA ALA A 193 18.43 24.01 -2.62
C ALA A 193 17.17 24.84 -2.39
N ALA A 194 15.99 24.21 -2.44
CA ALA A 194 14.73 24.86 -2.13
C ALA A 194 14.71 25.44 -0.71
N ALA A 195 15.17 24.68 0.28
CA ALA A 195 15.19 25.12 1.66
C ALA A 195 16.05 26.37 1.88
N VAL A 196 17.25 26.40 1.28
CA VAL A 196 18.13 27.58 1.31
C VAL A 196 17.47 28.78 0.61
N ALA A 197 16.89 28.56 -0.58
CA ALA A 197 16.19 29.61 -1.32
C ALA A 197 15.01 30.19 -0.52
N VAL A 198 14.22 29.35 0.15
CA VAL A 198 13.12 29.79 1.01
C VAL A 198 13.61 30.64 2.19
N VAL A 199 14.66 30.21 2.88
CA VAL A 199 15.21 30.97 4.02
C VAL A 199 15.76 32.33 3.56
N ALA A 200 16.28 32.40 2.33
CA ALA A 200 16.71 33.64 1.70
C ALA A 200 15.57 34.51 1.11
N GLY A 201 14.31 34.07 1.19
CA GLY A 201 13.14 34.80 0.67
C GLY A 201 12.92 34.67 -0.84
N ALA A 202 13.55 33.70 -1.50
CA ALA A 202 13.43 33.44 -2.94
C ALA A 202 12.40 32.31 -3.22
N ASP A 203 11.14 32.52 -2.81
CA ASP A 203 10.09 31.49 -2.83
C ASP A 203 9.78 30.94 -4.25
N ASP A 204 9.78 31.79 -5.29
CA ASP A 204 9.51 31.36 -6.67
C ASP A 204 10.56 30.36 -7.19
N SER A 205 11.82 30.62 -6.84
CA SER A 205 12.96 29.76 -7.17
C SER A 205 12.86 28.41 -6.45
N ALA A 206 12.47 28.44 -5.18
CA ALA A 206 12.33 27.24 -4.35
C ALA A 206 11.19 26.33 -4.83
N ARG A 207 10.08 26.89 -5.31
CA ARG A 207 8.93 26.11 -5.75
C ARG A 207 9.27 25.13 -6.87
N GLY A 208 10.07 25.57 -7.86
CA GLY A 208 10.52 24.72 -8.95
C GLY A 208 11.37 23.54 -8.47
N ASP A 209 12.28 23.80 -7.53
CA ASP A 209 13.13 22.76 -6.93
C ASP A 209 12.30 21.76 -6.10
N LEU A 210 11.30 22.23 -5.32
CA LEU A 210 10.43 21.35 -4.54
C LEU A 210 9.57 20.43 -5.41
N LEU A 211 9.00 20.98 -6.49
CA LEU A 211 8.25 20.20 -7.47
C LEU A 211 9.12 19.10 -8.10
N HIS A 212 10.35 19.45 -8.47
CA HIS A 212 11.28 18.50 -9.08
C HIS A 212 11.77 17.46 -8.06
N ALA A 213 12.09 17.87 -6.83
CA ALA A 213 12.45 16.95 -5.75
C ALA A 213 11.35 15.93 -5.47
N ALA A 214 10.09 16.38 -5.36
CA ALA A 214 8.94 15.52 -5.13
C ALA A 214 8.69 14.54 -6.30
N ALA A 215 8.96 14.95 -7.54
CA ALA A 215 8.81 14.08 -8.71
C ALA A 215 9.94 13.03 -8.83
N LEU A 216 11.12 13.31 -8.29
CA LEU A 216 12.28 12.40 -8.36
C LEU A 216 12.23 11.28 -7.31
N ASP A 217 11.67 11.56 -6.13
CA ASP A 217 11.57 10.59 -5.03
C ASP A 217 10.13 10.50 -4.46
N PRO A 218 9.30 9.58 -5.01
CA PRO A 218 7.92 9.40 -4.56
C PRO A 218 7.78 8.85 -3.12
N ASP A 219 8.86 8.31 -2.54
CA ASP A 219 8.84 7.72 -1.20
C ASP A 219 9.21 8.73 -0.10
N ASP A 220 9.82 9.87 -0.46
CA ASP A 220 10.13 10.96 0.46
C ASP A 220 9.09 12.08 0.35
N ASP A 221 8.22 12.16 1.35
CA ASP A 221 7.15 13.17 1.40
C ASP A 221 7.63 14.55 1.86
N THR A 222 8.92 14.73 2.19
CA THR A 222 9.45 15.99 2.75
C THR A 222 9.32 17.15 1.77
N ALA A 223 9.72 16.95 0.51
CA ALA A 223 9.60 17.98 -0.52
C ALA A 223 8.14 18.38 -0.78
N LEU A 224 7.24 17.39 -0.81
CA LEU A 224 5.82 17.63 -1.02
C LEU A 224 5.18 18.33 0.19
N LEU A 225 5.48 17.92 1.41
CA LEU A 225 4.99 18.57 2.63
C LEU A 225 5.46 20.04 2.69
N TYR A 226 6.71 20.30 2.30
CA TYR A 226 7.23 21.66 2.22
C TYR A 226 6.50 22.47 1.15
N LEU A 227 6.30 21.87 -0.03
CA LEU A 227 5.59 22.49 -1.13
C LEU A 227 4.14 22.86 -0.77
N GLU A 228 3.40 21.94 -0.16
CA GLU A 228 2.03 22.16 0.28
C GLU A 228 1.94 23.26 1.34
N THR A 229 2.80 23.21 2.36
CA THR A 229 2.83 24.22 3.43
C THR A 229 3.11 25.63 2.89
N ARG A 230 3.90 25.74 1.83
CA ARG A 230 4.22 27.02 1.18
C ARG A 230 3.16 27.46 0.18
N THR A 231 2.52 26.53 -0.50
CA THR A 231 1.49 26.80 -1.51
C THR A 231 0.16 27.18 -0.87
N PHE A 232 -0.20 26.54 0.26
CA PHE A 232 -1.51 26.67 0.88
C PHE A 232 -1.42 27.37 2.23
N ARG A 233 -1.93 28.61 2.29
CA ARG A 233 -2.04 29.38 3.55
C ARG A 233 -3.22 28.92 4.41
N GLU A 234 -4.29 28.50 3.77
CA GLU A 234 -5.50 27.94 4.37
C GLU A 234 -5.59 26.45 4.02
N PRO A 235 -6.41 25.65 4.73
CA PRO A 235 -6.68 24.27 4.34
C PRO A 235 -7.11 24.21 2.86
N PRO A 236 -6.35 23.52 1.99
CA PRO A 236 -6.66 23.48 0.57
C PRO A 236 -7.93 22.67 0.31
N SER A 237 -8.69 23.07 -0.71
CA SER A 237 -9.78 22.23 -1.22
C SER A 237 -9.23 20.97 -1.90
N PRO A 238 -10.00 19.88 -1.99
CA PRO A 238 -9.56 18.66 -2.68
C PRO A 238 -9.06 18.91 -4.10
N ALA A 239 -9.72 19.81 -4.84
CA ALA A 239 -9.33 20.18 -6.20
C ALA A 239 -7.98 20.91 -6.28
N GLN A 240 -7.62 21.70 -5.26
CA GLN A 240 -6.31 22.36 -5.20
C GLN A 240 -5.19 21.35 -4.95
N ILE A 241 -5.42 20.37 -4.05
CA ILE A 241 -4.47 19.28 -3.80
C ILE A 241 -4.32 18.43 -5.07
N GLU A 242 -5.42 18.05 -5.72
CA GLU A 242 -5.39 17.28 -6.98
C GLU A 242 -4.61 18.04 -8.06
N LYS A 243 -4.85 19.34 -8.23
CA LYS A 243 -4.12 20.16 -9.20
C LYS A 243 -2.61 20.17 -8.92
N LEU A 244 -2.20 20.33 -7.67
CA LEU A 244 -0.78 20.28 -7.29
C LEU A 244 -0.19 18.88 -7.54
N ALA A 245 -0.95 17.84 -7.20
CA ALA A 245 -0.54 16.45 -7.41
C ALA A 245 -0.29 16.16 -8.90
N ARG A 246 -1.19 16.58 -9.79
CA ARG A 246 -0.99 16.45 -11.26
C ARG A 246 0.28 17.17 -11.71
N GLU A 247 0.55 18.35 -11.17
CA GLU A 247 1.77 19.09 -11.50
C GLU A 247 3.06 18.36 -11.09
N VAL A 248 3.04 17.59 -10.00
CA VAL A 248 4.16 16.75 -9.57
C VAL A 248 4.28 15.51 -10.46
N ILE A 249 3.15 14.86 -10.77
CA ILE A 249 3.10 13.68 -11.65
C ILE A 249 3.64 14.03 -13.05
N ASP A 250 3.21 15.16 -13.63
CA ASP A 250 3.61 15.58 -14.98
C ASP A 250 5.11 15.86 -15.12
N ARG A 251 5.84 16.00 -13.99
CA ARG A 251 7.29 16.20 -13.96
C ARG A 251 8.10 14.91 -13.83
N ALA A 252 7.46 13.77 -13.59
CA ALA A 252 8.18 12.51 -13.52
C ALA A 252 8.49 11.96 -14.92
N ASP A 253 9.75 11.55 -15.11
CA ASP A 253 10.29 11.19 -16.42
C ASP A 253 9.69 9.90 -17.02
N ASP A 254 9.24 8.97 -16.18
CA ASP A 254 8.78 7.66 -16.58
C ASP A 254 7.41 7.28 -16.00
N GLU A 255 6.67 6.45 -16.73
CA GLU A 255 5.29 6.04 -16.39
C GLU A 255 5.22 5.28 -15.06
N ARG A 256 6.26 4.53 -14.71
CA ARG A 256 6.30 3.78 -13.46
C ARG A 256 6.41 4.73 -12.25
N THR A 257 7.27 5.74 -12.35
CA THR A 257 7.35 6.79 -11.34
C THR A 257 6.07 7.60 -11.28
N ARG A 258 5.48 7.96 -12.44
CA ARG A 258 4.18 8.65 -12.51
C ARG A 258 3.06 7.88 -11.80
N GLY A 259 2.92 6.58 -12.04
CA GLY A 259 1.88 5.78 -11.40
C GLY A 259 2.11 5.62 -9.89
N ARG A 260 3.37 5.48 -9.45
CA ARG A 260 3.71 5.47 -8.02
C ARG A 260 3.40 6.80 -7.33
N LEU A 261 3.73 7.92 -7.98
CA LEU A 261 3.38 9.25 -7.48
C LEU A 261 1.88 9.44 -7.42
N ALA A 262 1.15 9.07 -8.47
CA ALA A 262 -0.30 9.16 -8.52
C ALA A 262 -0.93 8.40 -7.33
N HIS A 263 -0.47 7.18 -7.05
CA HIS A 263 -0.90 6.43 -5.88
C HIS A 263 -0.56 7.13 -4.56
N ALA A 264 0.69 7.53 -4.35
CA ALA A 264 1.13 8.19 -3.12
C ALA A 264 0.37 9.49 -2.85
N LEU A 265 0.15 10.29 -3.89
CA LEU A 265 -0.58 11.56 -3.82
C LEU A 265 -2.08 11.34 -3.60
N ALA A 266 -2.65 10.25 -4.12
CA ALA A 266 -4.03 9.89 -3.86
C ALA A 266 -4.22 9.44 -2.40
N CYS A 267 -3.32 8.63 -1.85
CA CYS A 267 -3.29 8.26 -0.44
C CYS A 267 -3.14 9.48 0.48
N ARG A 268 -2.32 10.45 0.05
CA ARG A 268 -2.16 11.72 0.75
C ARG A 268 -3.44 12.56 0.70
N LEU A 269 -4.11 12.64 -0.45
CA LEU A 269 -5.38 13.33 -0.59
C LEU A 269 -6.46 12.73 0.33
N LEU A 270 -6.57 11.39 0.38
CA LEU A 270 -7.45 10.68 1.33
C LEU A 270 -7.17 11.06 2.79
N ALA A 271 -5.92 11.35 3.15
CA ALA A 271 -5.55 11.76 4.51
C ALA A 271 -6.02 13.17 4.88
N GLN A 272 -6.30 14.00 3.86
CA GLN A 272 -6.55 15.44 4.01
C GLN A 272 -8.03 15.81 3.85
N VAL A 273 -8.84 14.91 3.28
CA VAL A 273 -10.23 15.21 2.92
C VAL A 273 -11.21 14.22 3.55
N GLU A 274 -12.43 14.68 3.83
CA GLU A 274 -13.48 13.84 4.42
C GLU A 274 -14.15 12.93 3.38
N ASP A 275 -14.30 13.41 2.14
CA ASP A 275 -14.87 12.63 1.05
C ASP A 275 -13.80 11.75 0.39
N PRO A 276 -13.79 10.43 0.64
CA PRO A 276 -12.80 9.55 0.03
C PRO A 276 -12.94 9.47 -1.49
N GLY A 277 -14.10 9.86 -2.04
CA GLY A 277 -14.34 9.97 -3.47
C GLY A 277 -13.42 10.96 -4.19
N ALA A 278 -12.87 11.96 -3.49
CA ALA A 278 -11.98 12.96 -4.07
C ALA A 278 -10.64 12.39 -4.54
N ALA A 279 -10.20 11.25 -3.99
CA ALA A 279 -8.93 10.62 -4.40
C ALA A 279 -9.09 9.62 -5.55
N VAL A 280 -10.31 9.33 -5.99
CA VAL A 280 -10.58 8.40 -7.09
C VAL A 280 -9.87 8.82 -8.39
N PRO A 281 -9.89 10.11 -8.83
CA PRO A 281 -9.22 10.50 -10.08
C PRO A 281 -7.71 10.22 -10.08
N LEU A 282 -7.02 10.41 -8.95
CA LEU A 282 -5.58 10.16 -8.85
C LEU A 282 -5.28 8.66 -8.78
N HIS A 283 -6.09 7.86 -8.09
CA HIS A 283 -5.95 6.40 -8.11
C HIS A 283 -6.24 5.81 -9.50
N GLU A 284 -7.18 6.38 -10.25
CA GLU A 284 -7.45 5.96 -11.64
C GLU A 284 -6.25 6.24 -12.53
N VAL A 285 -5.60 7.40 -12.42
CA VAL A 285 -4.33 7.69 -13.11
C VAL A 285 -3.26 6.69 -12.70
N ALA A 286 -3.14 6.37 -11.42
CA ALA A 286 -2.19 5.36 -10.94
C ALA A 286 -2.44 3.98 -11.57
N PHE A 287 -3.70 3.57 -11.65
CA PHE A 287 -4.12 2.28 -12.22
C PHE A 287 -3.94 2.24 -13.74
N GLU A 288 -4.18 3.33 -14.44
CA GLU A 288 -3.95 3.40 -15.89
C GLU A 288 -2.47 3.23 -16.24
N LEU A 289 -1.58 3.78 -15.42
CA LEU A 289 -0.13 3.69 -15.61
C LEU A 289 0.44 2.34 -15.13
N GLN A 290 -0.16 1.74 -14.09
CA GLN A 290 0.25 0.47 -13.48
C GLN A 290 -0.98 -0.38 -13.12
N PRO A 291 -1.63 -1.02 -14.11
CA PRO A 291 -2.85 -1.80 -13.89
C PRO A 291 -2.64 -3.07 -13.08
N ASP A 292 -1.40 -3.51 -12.90
CA ASP A 292 -1.00 -4.66 -12.09
C ASP A 292 -0.51 -4.27 -10.68
N ASP A 293 -0.60 -3.00 -10.28
CA ASP A 293 -0.27 -2.58 -8.91
C ASP A 293 -1.40 -2.95 -7.94
N GLU A 294 -1.17 -4.02 -7.17
CA GLU A 294 -2.12 -4.58 -6.19
C GLU A 294 -2.64 -3.52 -5.20
N ARG A 295 -1.79 -2.57 -4.81
CA ARG A 295 -2.17 -1.51 -3.86
C ARG A 295 -3.25 -0.63 -4.48
N THR A 296 -2.99 -0.08 -5.66
CA THR A 296 -3.94 0.77 -6.36
C THR A 296 -5.25 0.04 -6.65
N PHE A 297 -5.18 -1.23 -7.04
CA PHE A 297 -6.36 -2.08 -7.21
C PHE A 297 -7.21 -2.16 -5.93
N GLU A 298 -6.62 -2.51 -4.78
CA GLU A 298 -7.34 -2.63 -3.50
C GLU A 298 -7.99 -1.32 -3.06
N PHE A 299 -7.28 -0.20 -3.22
CA PHE A 299 -7.82 1.12 -2.91
C PHE A 299 -9.03 1.46 -3.79
N LEU A 300 -8.93 1.29 -5.12
CA LEU A 300 -10.06 1.54 -6.02
C LEU A 300 -11.22 0.58 -5.77
N LEU A 301 -10.94 -0.70 -5.50
CA LEU A 301 -11.95 -1.70 -5.17
C LEU A 301 -12.75 -1.27 -3.93
N LEU A 302 -12.07 -0.82 -2.88
CA LEU A 302 -12.71 -0.30 -1.67
C LEU A 302 -13.55 0.96 -1.96
N LEU A 303 -13.01 1.93 -2.70
CA LEU A 303 -13.69 3.18 -3.01
C LEU A 303 -14.95 2.96 -3.86
N TYR A 304 -14.85 2.15 -4.93
CA TYR A 304 -15.99 1.80 -5.77
C TYR A 304 -17.04 0.99 -5.01
N LYS A 305 -16.61 0.08 -4.11
CA LYS A 305 -17.52 -0.65 -3.24
C LYS A 305 -18.32 0.29 -2.34
N VAL A 306 -17.65 1.18 -1.61
CA VAL A 306 -18.30 2.15 -0.70
C VAL A 306 -19.28 3.06 -1.44
N ARG A 307 -18.97 3.40 -2.70
CA ARG A 307 -19.82 4.23 -3.57
C ARG A 307 -20.91 3.45 -4.31
N GLY A 308 -20.95 2.12 -4.20
CA GLY A 308 -21.93 1.29 -4.91
C GLY A 308 -21.69 1.18 -6.43
N GLU A 309 -20.48 1.49 -6.92
CA GLU A 309 -20.13 1.53 -8.34
C GLU A 309 -19.82 0.13 -8.90
N LYS A 310 -20.83 -0.74 -8.90
CA LYS A 310 -20.71 -2.18 -9.28
C LYS A 310 -20.03 -2.40 -10.62
N GLN A 311 -20.40 -1.65 -11.65
CA GLN A 311 -19.81 -1.79 -12.98
C GLN A 311 -18.32 -1.47 -12.98
N ARG A 312 -17.90 -0.46 -12.22
CA ARG A 312 -16.48 -0.08 -12.11
C ARG A 312 -15.67 -1.13 -11.35
N VAL A 313 -16.24 -1.78 -10.34
CA VAL A 313 -15.60 -2.93 -9.66
C VAL A 313 -15.32 -4.06 -10.65
N ARG A 314 -16.32 -4.41 -11.49
CA ARG A 314 -16.14 -5.43 -12.53
C ARG A 314 -15.02 -5.07 -13.48
N ASP A 315 -15.07 -3.85 -14.03
CA ASP A 315 -14.13 -3.40 -15.06
C ASP A 315 -12.71 -3.27 -14.51
N LEU A 316 -12.56 -2.81 -13.26
CA LEU A 316 -11.29 -2.76 -12.53
C LEU A 316 -10.66 -4.15 -12.43
N ALA A 317 -11.40 -5.14 -11.94
CA ALA A 317 -10.91 -6.52 -11.77
C ALA A 317 -10.56 -7.20 -13.09
N ALA A 318 -11.38 -7.00 -14.13
CA ALA A 318 -11.10 -7.54 -15.45
C ALA A 318 -9.81 -6.95 -16.05
N ARG A 319 -9.63 -5.62 -15.95
CA ARG A 319 -8.43 -4.93 -16.46
C ARG A 319 -7.17 -5.35 -15.71
N ALA A 320 -7.23 -5.41 -14.38
CA ALA A 320 -6.11 -5.83 -13.55
C ALA A 320 -5.72 -7.29 -13.83
N GLY A 321 -6.72 -8.18 -13.94
CA GLY A 321 -6.50 -9.58 -14.31
C GLY A 321 -5.88 -9.74 -15.70
N ALA A 322 -6.30 -8.94 -16.67
CA ALA A 322 -5.75 -8.96 -18.03
C ALA A 322 -4.31 -8.44 -18.09
N ALA A 323 -3.96 -7.44 -17.28
CA ALA A 323 -2.62 -6.88 -17.21
C ALA A 323 -1.64 -7.75 -16.39
N ALA A 324 -2.13 -8.63 -15.53
CA ALA A 324 -1.29 -9.47 -14.70
C ALA A 324 -0.58 -10.58 -15.50
N ASP A 325 0.77 -10.58 -15.41
CA ASP A 325 1.63 -11.61 -16.00
C ASP A 325 1.56 -12.94 -15.23
N ALA A 326 1.50 -12.86 -13.90
CA ALA A 326 1.50 -14.04 -13.05
C ALA A 326 0.08 -14.60 -12.86
N VAL A 327 -0.07 -15.92 -13.00
CA VAL A 327 -1.34 -16.64 -12.80
C VAL A 327 -1.95 -16.32 -11.44
N ASP A 328 -1.14 -16.33 -10.37
CA ASP A 328 -1.59 -16.03 -9.02
C ASP A 328 -2.14 -14.59 -8.88
N ALA A 329 -1.47 -13.62 -9.51
CA ALA A 329 -1.90 -12.22 -9.48
C ALA A 329 -3.20 -12.03 -10.27
N ARG A 330 -3.33 -12.68 -11.44
CA ARG A 330 -4.57 -12.70 -12.21
C ARG A 330 -5.71 -13.32 -11.41
N ALA A 331 -5.49 -14.47 -10.80
CA ALA A 331 -6.48 -15.17 -9.97
C ALA A 331 -6.92 -14.30 -8.79
N TYR A 332 -5.98 -13.59 -8.15
CA TYR A 332 -6.28 -12.63 -7.09
C TYR A 332 -7.21 -11.51 -7.56
N TYR A 333 -6.90 -10.81 -8.65
CA TYR A 333 -7.74 -9.70 -9.14
C TYR A 333 -9.15 -10.16 -9.49
N LEU A 334 -9.26 -11.27 -10.22
CA LEU A 334 -10.54 -11.82 -10.65
C LEU A 334 -11.37 -12.31 -9.46
N SER A 335 -10.76 -13.03 -8.52
CA SER A 335 -11.46 -13.53 -7.33
C SER A 335 -11.91 -12.41 -6.39
N SER A 336 -11.05 -11.42 -6.12
CA SER A 336 -11.39 -10.27 -5.28
C SER A 336 -12.57 -9.46 -5.84
N GLY A 337 -12.54 -9.13 -7.15
CA GLY A 337 -13.63 -8.41 -7.79
C GLY A 337 -14.93 -9.21 -7.82
N ALA A 338 -14.87 -10.50 -8.15
CA ALA A 338 -16.04 -11.36 -8.21
C ALA A 338 -16.71 -11.53 -6.83
N LEU A 339 -15.92 -11.76 -5.78
CA LEU A 339 -16.42 -11.93 -4.41
C LEU A 339 -17.05 -10.66 -3.87
N VAL A 340 -16.42 -9.49 -4.08
CA VAL A 340 -17.00 -8.21 -3.68
C VAL A 340 -18.35 -7.98 -4.36
N LEU A 341 -18.43 -8.23 -5.68
CA LEU A 341 -19.69 -8.07 -6.43
C LEU A 341 -20.78 -9.01 -5.91
N ALA A 342 -20.47 -10.29 -5.77
CA ALA A 342 -21.45 -11.30 -5.40
C ALA A 342 -21.91 -11.18 -3.94
N ARG A 343 -20.97 -11.11 -3.00
CA ARG A 343 -21.25 -11.21 -1.56
C ARG A 343 -21.53 -9.87 -0.91
N GLU A 344 -20.75 -8.86 -1.27
CA GLU A 344 -20.80 -7.56 -0.58
C GLU A 344 -21.73 -6.57 -1.28
N MET A 345 -21.87 -6.65 -2.60
CA MET A 345 -22.68 -5.71 -3.38
C MET A 345 -23.98 -6.32 -3.94
N GLY A 346 -24.20 -7.63 -3.76
CA GLY A 346 -25.39 -8.34 -4.25
C GLY A 346 -25.59 -8.18 -5.75
N ALA A 347 -24.53 -8.41 -6.53
CA ALA A 347 -24.49 -8.27 -7.99
C ALA A 347 -23.89 -9.53 -8.66
N PRO A 348 -24.46 -10.73 -8.43
CA PRO A 348 -23.91 -11.98 -8.95
C PRO A 348 -23.83 -12.01 -10.49
N GLU A 349 -24.72 -11.30 -11.18
CA GLU A 349 -24.74 -11.16 -12.63
C GLU A 349 -23.47 -10.48 -13.18
N LEU A 350 -22.90 -9.53 -12.43
CA LEU A 350 -21.64 -8.87 -12.79
C LEU A 350 -20.41 -9.68 -12.37
N ALA A 351 -20.54 -10.54 -11.35
CA ALA A 351 -19.49 -11.44 -10.91
C ALA A 351 -19.27 -12.63 -11.87
N GLY A 352 -20.30 -13.07 -12.58
CA GLY A 352 -20.28 -14.24 -13.47
C GLY A 352 -19.13 -14.24 -14.49
N PRO A 353 -18.94 -13.17 -15.28
CA PRO A 353 -17.83 -13.08 -16.23
C PRO A 353 -16.44 -13.18 -15.57
N LEU A 354 -16.27 -12.61 -14.37
CA LEU A 354 -14.99 -12.70 -13.64
C LEU A 354 -14.76 -14.11 -13.10
N ALA A 355 -15.82 -14.78 -12.61
CA ALA A 355 -15.75 -16.16 -12.15
C ALA A 355 -15.39 -17.13 -13.27
N ALA A 356 -15.90 -16.91 -14.49
CA ALA A 356 -15.54 -17.70 -15.67
C ALA A 356 -14.05 -17.55 -16.01
N LEU A 357 -13.54 -16.31 -16.06
CA LEU A 357 -12.11 -16.04 -16.27
C LEU A 357 -11.24 -16.65 -15.16
N LEU A 358 -11.71 -16.63 -13.92
CA LEU A 358 -11.03 -17.26 -12.79
C LEU A 358 -10.97 -18.78 -12.94
N ALA A 359 -12.06 -19.43 -13.34
CA ALA A 359 -12.11 -20.87 -13.55
C ALA A 359 -11.18 -21.33 -14.70
N GLU A 360 -11.02 -20.51 -15.74
CA GLU A 360 -10.07 -20.76 -16.82
C GLU A 360 -8.61 -20.59 -16.35
N THR A 361 -8.35 -19.58 -15.51
CA THR A 361 -7.00 -19.24 -15.05
C THR A 361 -6.50 -20.16 -13.93
N ALA A 362 -7.38 -20.46 -12.98
CA ALA A 362 -7.09 -21.17 -11.74
C ALA A 362 -8.33 -22.01 -11.33
N PRO A 363 -8.55 -23.18 -11.96
CA PRO A 363 -9.77 -23.99 -11.79
C PRO A 363 -9.95 -24.50 -10.36
N ASP A 364 -8.86 -24.65 -9.60
CA ASP A 364 -8.88 -25.12 -8.21
C ASP A 364 -8.91 -23.96 -7.19
N HIS A 365 -9.12 -22.71 -7.65
CA HIS A 365 -9.11 -21.56 -6.76
C HIS A 365 -10.28 -21.61 -5.76
N PRO A 366 -10.05 -21.47 -4.44
CA PRO A 366 -11.07 -21.68 -3.41
C PRO A 366 -12.27 -20.71 -3.54
N ALA A 367 -12.04 -19.51 -4.10
CA ALA A 367 -13.12 -18.55 -4.33
C ALA A 367 -14.21 -19.06 -5.29
N LEU A 368 -13.93 -20.02 -6.18
CA LEU A 368 -14.93 -20.56 -7.10
C LEU A 368 -16.05 -21.31 -6.38
N ALA A 369 -15.71 -22.05 -5.31
CA ALA A 369 -16.69 -22.72 -4.47
C ALA A 369 -17.59 -21.70 -3.74
N GLU A 370 -17.01 -20.60 -3.27
CA GLU A 370 -17.76 -19.52 -2.63
C GLU A 370 -18.67 -18.78 -3.61
N LEU A 371 -18.19 -18.53 -4.84
CA LEU A 371 -18.97 -17.91 -5.90
C LEU A 371 -20.13 -18.81 -6.35
N ALA A 372 -19.93 -20.12 -6.41
CA ALA A 372 -21.00 -21.09 -6.65
C ALA A 372 -22.06 -21.05 -5.53
N ALA A 373 -21.63 -21.02 -4.26
CA ALA A 373 -22.54 -20.89 -3.11
C ALA A 373 -23.32 -19.55 -3.11
N ALA A 374 -22.74 -18.49 -3.69
CA ALA A 374 -23.39 -17.20 -3.90
C ALA A 374 -24.29 -17.14 -5.15
N GLY A 375 -24.44 -18.25 -5.89
CA GLY A 375 -25.29 -18.33 -7.09
C GLY A 375 -24.70 -17.69 -8.35
N VAL A 376 -23.39 -17.42 -8.37
CA VAL A 376 -22.69 -16.77 -9.50
C VAL A 376 -22.34 -17.77 -10.59
N VAL A 377 -21.82 -18.92 -10.17
CA VAL A 377 -21.49 -20.03 -11.07
C VAL A 377 -22.67 -20.98 -11.02
N ALA A 378 -23.28 -21.27 -12.17
CA ALA A 378 -24.21 -22.38 -12.25
C ALA A 378 -23.44 -23.59 -11.71
N GLU A 379 -23.91 -24.18 -10.59
CA GLU A 379 -23.42 -25.49 -10.20
C GLU A 379 -23.36 -26.30 -11.48
N LYS A 380 -22.19 -26.85 -11.78
CA LYS A 380 -22.10 -27.94 -12.74
C LYS A 380 -22.95 -29.02 -12.07
N ARG A 381 -24.29 -28.94 -12.26
CA ARG A 381 -25.23 -29.97 -11.89
C ARG A 381 -24.58 -31.17 -12.53
N ALA A 382 -24.09 -32.09 -11.69
CA ALA A 382 -23.65 -33.36 -12.18
C ALA A 382 -24.72 -33.77 -13.18
N LEU A 383 -24.33 -33.90 -14.46
CA LEU A 383 -25.21 -34.55 -15.42
C LEU A 383 -25.67 -35.80 -14.68
N PRO A 384 -27.00 -36.02 -14.55
CA PRO A 384 -27.50 -37.19 -13.83
C PRO A 384 -26.66 -38.36 -14.31
N GLU A 385 -26.07 -39.11 -13.36
CA GLU A 385 -25.32 -40.32 -13.70
C GLU A 385 -26.15 -41.03 -14.76
N PRO A 386 -25.55 -41.38 -15.93
CA PRO A 386 -26.30 -42.02 -16.99
C PRO A 386 -27.08 -43.15 -16.33
N GLU A 387 -28.41 -43.12 -16.45
CA GLU A 387 -29.26 -44.14 -15.84
C GLU A 387 -28.63 -45.48 -16.14
N PRO A 388 -28.41 -46.35 -15.13
CA PRO A 388 -27.78 -47.63 -15.34
C PRO A 388 -28.51 -48.30 -16.50
N GLU A 389 -27.76 -48.58 -17.56
CA GLU A 389 -28.25 -49.17 -18.78
C GLU A 389 -29.19 -50.33 -18.39
N PRO A 390 -30.46 -50.34 -18.84
CA PRO A 390 -31.43 -51.32 -18.39
C PRO A 390 -30.82 -52.70 -18.58
N ALA A 391 -30.77 -53.47 -17.49
CA ALA A 391 -30.15 -54.78 -17.48
C ALA A 391 -30.64 -55.60 -18.70
N PRO A 392 -29.74 -56.26 -19.44
CA PRO A 392 -30.14 -57.06 -20.57
C PRO A 392 -31.23 -58.04 -20.13
N PRO A 393 -32.28 -58.25 -20.94
CA PRO A 393 -33.38 -59.14 -20.59
C PRO A 393 -32.81 -60.52 -20.21
N PRO A 394 -33.35 -61.16 -19.17
CA PRO A 394 -32.85 -62.45 -18.69
C PRO A 394 -32.84 -63.46 -19.84
N GLU A 395 -31.69 -64.12 -20.03
CA GLU A 395 -31.54 -65.22 -20.97
C GLU A 395 -32.65 -66.26 -20.72
N ALA A 396 -33.37 -66.60 -21.79
CA ALA A 396 -34.42 -67.59 -21.77
C ALA A 396 -33.86 -68.93 -21.30
N VAL A 397 -34.37 -69.39 -20.15
CA VAL A 397 -34.14 -70.74 -19.63
C VAL A 397 -34.62 -71.75 -20.69
N PRO A 398 -33.78 -72.70 -21.14
CA PRO A 398 -34.20 -73.71 -22.10
C PRO A 398 -35.27 -74.61 -21.48
N ALA A 399 -36.39 -74.76 -22.19
CA ALA A 399 -37.50 -75.61 -21.82
C ALA A 399 -37.04 -77.07 -21.66
N ALA A 400 -37.40 -77.67 -20.53
CA ALA A 400 -37.20 -79.08 -20.23
C ALA A 400 -37.90 -79.96 -21.28
N ALA A 401 -37.17 -80.96 -21.76
CA ALA A 401 -37.65 -81.95 -22.72
C ALA A 401 -38.80 -82.79 -22.11
N PRO A 402 -39.82 -83.17 -22.91
CA PRO A 402 -40.92 -83.99 -22.45
C PRO A 402 -40.48 -85.43 -22.20
N GLU A 403 -40.86 -85.92 -21.02
CA GLU A 403 -40.66 -87.27 -20.52
C GLU A 403 -41.42 -88.28 -21.40
N ALA A 404 -40.73 -89.35 -21.79
CA ALA A 404 -41.19 -90.35 -22.75
C ALA A 404 -42.34 -91.21 -22.21
N ALA A 405 -43.33 -91.45 -23.07
CA ALA A 405 -44.47 -92.33 -22.82
C ALA A 405 -44.06 -93.80 -22.62
N PRO A 406 -44.78 -94.58 -21.80
CA PRO A 406 -44.48 -95.98 -21.54
C PRO A 406 -44.85 -96.88 -22.73
N THR A 407 -43.90 -97.74 -23.11
CA THR A 407 -44.05 -98.80 -24.11
C THR A 407 -45.01 -99.90 -23.61
N PRO A 408 -45.93 -100.40 -24.45
CA PRO A 408 -46.82 -101.49 -24.07
C PRO A 408 -46.10 -102.85 -24.13
N ALA A 409 -46.55 -103.76 -23.25
CA ALA A 409 -46.12 -105.15 -23.18
C ALA A 409 -46.64 -105.98 -24.35
N GLU A 410 -45.84 -106.94 -24.79
CA GLU A 410 -46.24 -108.10 -25.59
C GLU A 410 -45.50 -109.36 -25.10
N PRO A 411 -46.02 -110.58 -25.41
CA PRO A 411 -46.26 -111.62 -24.42
C PRO A 411 -45.24 -112.79 -24.40
N GLU A 412 -45.43 -113.64 -23.39
CA GLU A 412 -44.74 -114.91 -23.08
C GLU A 412 -44.55 -115.87 -24.27
N VAL A 413 -43.38 -116.51 -24.32
CA VAL A 413 -43.21 -117.98 -24.53
C VAL A 413 -42.05 -118.47 -23.68
#